data_AF-A0A965BWV4-F1
#
_entry.id   AF-A0A965BWV4-F1
#
_cell.length_a   1.000
_cell.length_b   1.000
_cell.length_c   1.000
_cell.angle_alpha   90.00
_cell.angle_beta   90.00
_cell.angle_gamma   90.00
#
_symmetry.space_group_name_H-M   'P 1'
#
loop_
_entity.id
_entity.type
_entity.pdbx_description
1 polymer ?
#
loop_
_entity_poly.entity_id
_entity_poly.type
_entity_poly.pdbx_seq_one_letter_code
_entity_poly.pdbx_strand_id
1 'polypeptide(L)'
;MAGQGGAGGGRGAPDAAAAFLDETARAQSMNAPDHGPGVRLPPPVLVGGVLALGWGAHLFLPVVLGPPLPNFGMLVVFLGIALIGWALLALVQAGNDPRPDRPDAALVVAGPFRFSRNPIYLGFLVVVLGFALRWGDLWGWLALFGCHLALDRLVVAKEEAYLTTRFGDAYEAYRKRVRRWV
;
A
#
# COMPACT_ATOMS: atom_id res chain seq x y z
N MET A 1 17.41 54.17 18.22
CA MET A 1 17.36 52.88 18.94
C MET A 1 15.99 52.27 18.67
N ALA A 2 15.87 51.45 17.63
CA ALA A 2 16.09 49.98 17.64
C ALA A 2 14.81 49.24 18.09
N GLY A 3 14.27 48.41 17.20
CA GLY A 3 13.11 47.55 17.49
C GLY A 3 12.43 46.97 16.25
N GLN A 4 13.20 46.35 15.34
CA GLN A 4 12.66 45.42 14.33
C GLN A 4 12.20 44.12 15.00
N GLY A 5 11.28 43.39 14.38
CA GLY A 5 11.04 41.99 14.74
C GLY A 5 9.77 41.37 14.20
N GLY A 6 9.56 41.44 12.88
CA GLY A 6 8.55 40.60 12.21
C GLY A 6 8.97 39.13 12.24
N ALA A 7 8.14 38.27 12.81
CA ALA A 7 8.26 36.83 12.73
C ALA A 7 7.07 36.26 11.95
N GLY A 8 7.21 36.23 10.63
CA GLY A 8 6.34 35.45 9.75
C GLY A 8 6.63 33.97 9.95
N GLY A 9 5.78 33.30 10.73
CA GLY A 9 5.82 31.86 10.91
C GLY A 9 5.41 31.14 9.64
N GLY A 10 6.39 30.70 8.85
CA GLY A 10 6.19 29.83 7.69
C GLY A 10 5.58 28.49 8.10
N ARG A 11 4.27 28.33 7.92
CA ARG A 11 3.55 27.05 7.95
C ARG A 11 2.75 26.87 6.65
N GLY A 12 3.43 26.88 5.50
CA GLY A 12 2.75 26.82 4.19
C GLY A 12 3.38 25.89 3.14
N ALA A 13 4.36 25.07 3.49
CA ALA A 13 5.16 24.34 2.49
C ALA A 13 4.72 22.90 2.12
N PRO A 14 3.99 22.10 2.93
CA PRO A 14 3.69 20.72 2.53
C PRO A 14 2.56 20.61 1.50
N ASP A 15 1.53 21.47 1.57
CA ASP A 15 0.32 21.33 0.75
C ASP A 15 0.48 21.88 -0.67
N ALA A 16 1.25 22.96 -0.86
CA ALA A 16 1.46 23.55 -2.18
C ALA A 16 2.31 22.65 -3.10
N ALA A 17 3.30 21.96 -2.54
CA ALA A 17 4.10 21.00 -3.29
C ALA A 17 3.28 19.76 -3.69
N ALA A 18 2.39 19.29 -2.81
CA ALA A 18 1.48 18.18 -3.12
C ALA A 18 0.45 18.58 -4.18
N ALA A 19 -0.11 19.79 -4.09
CA ALA A 19 -1.07 20.32 -5.06
C ALA A 19 -0.44 20.55 -6.46
N PHE A 20 0.78 21.09 -6.53
CA PHE A 20 1.48 21.26 -7.80
C PHE A 20 1.82 19.93 -8.49
N LEU A 21 2.19 18.91 -7.70
CA LEU A 21 2.41 17.55 -8.19
C LEU A 21 1.12 16.87 -8.65
N ASP A 22 -0.01 17.16 -7.98
CA ASP A 22 -1.33 16.67 -8.38
C ASP A 22 -1.75 17.28 -9.73
N GLU A 23 -1.55 18.58 -9.93
CA GLU A 23 -1.89 19.28 -11.17
C GLU A 23 -1.01 18.84 -12.36
N THR A 24 0.30 18.68 -12.14
CA THR A 24 1.21 18.14 -13.18
C THR A 24 0.96 16.66 -13.46
N ALA A 25 0.64 15.84 -12.45
CA ALA A 25 0.28 14.44 -12.64
C ALA A 25 -1.03 14.27 -13.42
N ARG A 26 -2.04 15.11 -13.16
CA ARG A 26 -3.31 15.14 -13.92
C ARG A 26 -3.09 15.55 -15.38
N ALA A 27 -2.21 16.52 -15.64
CA ALA A 27 -1.88 16.92 -17.01
C ALA A 27 -1.12 15.80 -17.75
N GLN A 28 -0.26 15.05 -17.08
CA GLN A 28 0.49 13.94 -17.67
C GLN A 28 -0.36 12.68 -17.89
N SER A 29 -1.40 12.45 -17.09
CA SER A 29 -2.31 11.30 -17.26
C SER A 29 -3.16 11.37 -18.53
N MET A 30 -3.31 12.57 -19.14
CA MET A 30 -4.10 12.78 -20.37
C MET A 30 -3.45 12.19 -21.64
N ASN A 31 -2.15 11.87 -21.62
CA ASN A 31 -1.42 11.30 -22.77
C ASN A 31 -0.85 9.89 -22.50
N ALA A 32 -1.26 9.26 -21.40
CA ALA A 32 -0.72 7.98 -20.95
C ALA A 32 -1.49 6.78 -21.52
N PRO A 33 -0.86 5.59 -21.62
CA PRO A 33 -1.50 4.38 -22.11
C PRO A 33 -2.85 4.06 -21.43
N ASP A 34 -3.84 3.64 -22.23
CA ASP A 34 -5.23 3.33 -21.83
C ASP A 34 -5.40 2.02 -21.03
N HIS A 35 -4.30 1.37 -20.65
CA HIS A 35 -4.31 0.08 -19.96
C HIS A 35 -3.80 0.21 -18.52
N GLY A 36 -4.42 -0.55 -17.61
CA GLY A 36 -3.94 -0.69 -16.23
C GLY A 36 -2.62 -1.48 -16.13
N PRO A 37 -2.08 -1.67 -14.91
CA PRO A 37 -0.73 -2.23 -14.67
C PRO A 37 -0.52 -3.71 -15.10
N GLY A 38 -1.51 -4.36 -15.73
CA GLY A 38 -1.36 -5.73 -16.25
C GLY A 38 -1.21 -6.80 -15.16
N VAL A 39 -1.70 -6.53 -13.95
CA VAL A 39 -1.69 -7.50 -12.84
C VAL A 39 -2.76 -8.56 -13.10
N ARG A 40 -2.33 -9.72 -13.61
CA ARG A 40 -3.22 -10.83 -13.97
C ARG A 40 -3.90 -11.51 -12.79
N LEU A 41 -3.35 -11.37 -11.58
CA LEU A 41 -3.87 -12.01 -10.38
C LEU A 41 -4.31 -10.93 -9.38
N PRO A 42 -5.62 -10.79 -9.10
CA PRO A 42 -6.10 -9.80 -8.14
C PRO A 42 -5.41 -10.02 -6.78
N PRO A 43 -4.87 -8.96 -6.15
CA PRO A 43 -4.18 -9.08 -4.87
C PRO A 43 -4.99 -9.79 -3.77
N PRO A 44 -6.31 -9.57 -3.63
CA PRO A 44 -7.12 -10.32 -2.67
C PRO A 44 -7.13 -11.83 -2.92
N VAL A 45 -7.11 -12.26 -4.19
CA VAL A 45 -7.09 -13.68 -4.56
C VAL A 45 -5.74 -14.31 -4.23
N LEU A 46 -4.64 -13.60 -4.49
CA LEU A 46 -3.30 -14.05 -4.10
C LEU A 46 -3.22 -14.25 -2.58
N VAL A 47 -3.60 -13.24 -1.81
CA VAL A 47 -3.53 -13.27 -0.34
C VAL A 47 -4.46 -14.35 0.23
N GLY A 48 -5.69 -14.43 -0.28
CA GLY A 48 -6.65 -15.46 0.12
C GLY A 48 -6.15 -16.88 -0.19
N GLY A 49 -5.52 -17.08 -1.35
CA GLY A 49 -4.92 -18.37 -1.72
C GLY A 49 -3.76 -18.78 -0.81
N VAL A 50 -2.87 -17.84 -0.46
CA VAL A 50 -1.76 -18.11 0.46
C VAL A 50 -2.27 -18.42 1.87
N LEU A 51 -3.28 -17.68 2.36
CA LEU A 51 -3.90 -17.95 3.65
C LEU A 51 -4.62 -19.31 3.66
N ALA A 52 -5.36 -19.65 2.61
CA ALA A 52 -6.03 -20.94 2.50
C ALA A 52 -5.04 -22.10 2.47
N LEU A 53 -3.93 -21.95 1.75
CA LEU A 53 -2.85 -22.95 1.73
C LEU A 53 -2.20 -23.11 3.11
N GLY A 54 -1.88 -22.00 3.78
CA GLY A 54 -1.31 -22.04 5.13
C GLY A 54 -2.25 -22.67 6.15
N TRP A 55 -3.55 -22.33 6.09
CA TRP A 55 -4.55 -22.93 6.96
C TRP A 55 -4.76 -24.42 6.65
N GLY A 56 -4.78 -24.82 5.38
CA GLY A 56 -4.79 -26.22 5.00
C GLY A 56 -3.58 -26.98 5.57
N ALA A 57 -2.38 -26.43 5.43
CA ALA A 57 -1.16 -27.04 5.99
C ALA A 57 -1.20 -27.15 7.51
N HIS A 58 -1.76 -26.15 8.21
CA HIS A 58 -2.00 -26.19 9.65
C HIS A 58 -2.89 -27.38 10.05
N LEU A 59 -3.96 -27.66 9.28
CA LEU A 59 -4.87 -28.77 9.57
C LEU A 59 -4.18 -30.14 9.46
N PHE A 60 -3.21 -30.30 8.56
CA PHE A 60 -2.49 -31.57 8.38
C PHE A 60 -1.26 -31.71 9.27
N LEU A 61 -0.54 -30.60 9.53
CA LEU A 61 0.71 -30.61 10.29
C LEU A 61 0.83 -29.35 11.17
N PRO A 62 0.22 -29.30 12.36
CA PRO A 62 0.25 -28.12 13.22
C PRO A 62 1.63 -27.97 13.90
N VAL A 63 2.57 -27.33 13.20
CA VAL A 63 3.91 -27.01 13.76
C VAL A 63 3.84 -25.70 14.53
N VAL A 64 3.63 -25.78 15.83
CA VAL A 64 3.56 -24.61 16.72
C VAL A 64 4.97 -24.07 17.00
N LEU A 65 5.18 -22.78 16.74
CA LEU A 65 6.46 -22.09 17.01
C LEU A 65 6.41 -21.25 18.29
N GLY A 66 5.21 -20.85 18.74
CA GLY A 66 5.02 -20.06 19.95
C GLY A 66 3.57 -20.08 20.43
N PRO A 67 3.28 -19.48 21.60
CA PRO A 67 1.93 -19.45 22.12
C PRO A 67 1.02 -18.65 21.17
N PRO A 68 -0.18 -19.17 20.84
CA PRO A 68 -1.14 -18.42 20.04
C PRO A 68 -1.60 -17.17 20.79
N LEU A 69 -1.74 -16.06 20.06
CA LEU A 69 -2.22 -14.78 20.59
C LEU A 69 -3.54 -14.41 19.92
N PRO A 70 -4.65 -15.12 20.20
CA PRO A 70 -5.87 -15.04 19.39
C PRO A 70 -6.51 -13.65 19.37
N ASN A 71 -6.58 -12.97 20.53
CA ASN A 71 -7.20 -11.64 20.64
C ASN A 71 -6.32 -10.57 20.01
N PHE A 72 -5.02 -10.62 20.27
CA PHE A 72 -4.06 -9.69 19.70
C PHE A 72 -3.96 -9.87 18.17
N GLY A 73 -3.89 -11.11 17.69
CA GLY A 73 -3.90 -11.43 16.27
C GLY A 73 -5.14 -10.87 15.56
N MET A 74 -6.33 -11.03 16.15
CA MET A 74 -7.56 -10.44 15.59
C MET A 74 -7.54 -8.91 15.59
N LEU A 75 -7.01 -8.27 16.65
CA LEU A 75 -6.81 -6.82 16.66
C LEU A 75 -5.91 -6.39 15.49
N VAL A 76 -4.80 -7.10 15.25
CA VAL A 76 -3.91 -6.84 14.11
C VAL A 76 -4.63 -7.02 12.77
N VAL A 77 -5.48 -8.04 12.62
CA VAL A 77 -6.32 -8.21 11.41
C VAL A 77 -7.21 -6.99 11.18
N PHE A 78 -7.91 -6.51 12.21
CA PHE A 78 -8.77 -5.32 12.08
C PHE A 78 -7.98 -4.06 11.72
N LEU A 79 -6.78 -3.88 12.27
CA LEU A 79 -5.89 -2.78 11.90
C LEU A 79 -5.45 -2.87 10.42
N GLY A 80 -5.16 -4.08 9.93
CA GLY A 80 -4.85 -4.32 8.53
C GLY A 80 -6.02 -3.98 7.61
N ILE A 81 -7.24 -4.41 7.95
CA ILE A 81 -8.47 -4.08 7.21
C ILE A 81 -8.72 -2.56 7.22
N ALA A 82 -8.56 -1.91 8.37
CA ALA A 82 -8.74 -0.46 8.49
C ALA A 82 -7.74 0.31 7.60
N LEU A 83 -6.49 -0.15 7.54
CA LEU A 83 -5.46 0.43 6.66
C LEU A 83 -5.82 0.26 5.18
N ILE A 84 -6.29 -0.93 4.77
CA ILE A 84 -6.78 -1.17 3.40
C ILE A 84 -7.94 -0.21 3.09
N GLY A 85 -8.92 -0.13 3.97
CA GLY A 85 -10.06 0.78 3.81
C GLY A 85 -9.64 2.24 3.68
N TRP A 86 -8.72 2.70 4.51
CA TRP A 86 -8.19 4.07 4.44
C TRP A 86 -7.48 4.35 3.11
N ALA A 87 -6.70 3.39 2.61
CA ALA A 87 -6.00 3.54 1.34
C ALA A 87 -6.97 3.53 0.14
N LEU A 88 -7.97 2.65 0.15
CA LEU A 88 -9.01 2.63 -0.88
C LEU A 88 -9.83 3.93 -0.89
N LEU A 89 -10.17 4.45 0.29
CA LEU A 89 -10.86 5.75 0.39
C LEU A 89 -10.01 6.89 -0.19
N ALA A 90 -8.70 6.89 0.06
CA ALA A 90 -7.80 7.89 -0.53
C ALA A 90 -7.73 7.79 -2.07
N LEU A 91 -7.74 6.58 -2.63
CA LEU A 91 -7.80 6.37 -4.10
C LEU A 91 -9.11 6.90 -4.69
N VAL A 92 -10.24 6.53 -4.08
CA VAL A 92 -11.57 6.96 -4.55
C VAL A 92 -11.72 8.48 -4.45
N GLN A 93 -11.24 9.10 -3.38
CA GLN A 93 -11.27 10.56 -3.21
C GLN A 93 -10.40 11.30 -4.24
N ALA A 94 -9.32 10.67 -4.71
CA ALA A 94 -8.49 11.21 -5.79
C ALA A 94 -9.11 11.00 -7.19
N GLY A 95 -10.23 10.27 -7.29
CA GLY A 95 -10.91 9.97 -8.55
C GLY A 95 -10.37 8.74 -9.28
N ASN A 96 -9.51 7.93 -8.65
CA ASN A 96 -9.06 6.66 -9.23
C ASN A 96 -10.18 5.60 -9.10
N ASP A 97 -10.43 4.86 -10.18
CA ASP A 97 -11.30 3.69 -10.13
C ASP A 97 -10.54 2.56 -9.41
N PRO A 98 -11.08 1.96 -8.33
CA PRO A 98 -10.40 0.88 -7.61
C PRO A 98 -10.16 -0.38 -8.44
N ARG A 99 -10.75 -0.44 -9.64
CA ARG A 99 -10.62 -1.56 -10.57
C ARG A 99 -9.21 -1.60 -11.19
N PRO A 100 -8.46 -2.71 -11.05
CA PRO A 100 -7.07 -2.82 -11.51
C PRO A 100 -6.89 -2.71 -13.03
N ASP A 101 -7.96 -2.86 -13.80
CA ASP A 101 -7.98 -2.78 -15.26
C ASP A 101 -8.14 -1.35 -15.79
N ARG A 102 -8.50 -0.38 -14.92
CA ARG A 102 -8.69 1.02 -15.29
C ARG A 102 -7.38 1.81 -15.14
N PRO A 103 -7.12 2.78 -16.02
CA PRO A 103 -5.96 3.64 -15.88
C PRO A 103 -6.11 4.61 -14.70
N ASP A 104 -5.04 4.84 -13.94
CA ASP A 104 -5.06 5.76 -12.79
C ASP A 104 -5.25 7.21 -13.26
N ALA A 105 -6.27 7.90 -12.72
CA ALA A 105 -6.57 9.28 -13.09
C ALA A 105 -5.60 10.29 -12.44
N ALA A 106 -5.08 9.98 -11.26
CA ALA A 106 -4.15 10.83 -10.52
C ALA A 106 -3.14 10.02 -9.70
N LEU A 107 -1.97 10.61 -9.46
CA LEU A 107 -0.96 10.05 -8.55
C LEU A 107 -1.33 10.39 -7.10
N VAL A 108 -1.76 9.39 -6.34
CA VAL A 108 -2.21 9.59 -4.94
C VAL A 108 -1.03 9.60 -3.98
N VAL A 109 -0.80 10.75 -3.34
CA VAL A 109 0.30 10.95 -2.37
C VAL A 109 -0.20 11.30 -0.95
N ALA A 110 -1.52 11.43 -0.77
CA ALA A 110 -2.16 11.80 0.49
C ALA A 110 -2.65 10.59 1.31
N GLY A 111 -3.08 10.84 2.55
CA GLY A 111 -3.62 9.79 3.42
C GLY A 111 -2.54 8.78 3.84
N PRO A 112 -2.74 7.46 3.66
CA PRO A 112 -1.73 6.46 4.01
C PRO A 112 -0.57 6.40 3.01
N PHE A 113 -0.76 6.92 1.78
CA PHE A 113 0.28 6.96 0.74
C PHE A 113 1.47 7.86 1.10
N ARG A 114 1.34 8.77 2.07
CA ARG A 114 2.48 9.57 2.57
C ARG A 114 3.50 8.75 3.38
N PHE A 115 3.10 7.58 3.90
CA PHE A 115 3.95 6.74 4.75
C PHE A 115 4.60 5.60 3.98
N SER A 116 3.86 5.00 3.05
CA SER A 116 4.32 3.95 2.16
C SER A 116 3.69 4.15 0.81
N ARG A 117 4.44 3.85 -0.27
CA ARG A 117 3.89 3.88 -1.62
C ARG A 117 2.87 2.77 -1.89
N ASN A 118 2.83 1.75 -1.03
CA ASN A 118 2.07 0.52 -1.20
C ASN A 118 1.19 0.18 0.02
N PRO A 119 0.37 1.12 0.53
CA PRO A 119 -0.32 0.96 1.81
C PRO A 119 -1.41 -0.13 1.79
N ILE A 120 -2.04 -0.37 0.63
CA ILE A 120 -3.01 -1.47 0.47
C ILE A 120 -2.32 -2.82 0.68
N TYR A 121 -1.16 -3.02 0.03
CA TYR A 121 -0.37 -4.24 0.14
C TYR A 121 0.23 -4.43 1.52
N LEU A 122 0.64 -3.34 2.17
CA LEU A 122 1.02 -3.36 3.58
C LEU A 122 -0.16 -3.83 4.46
N GLY A 123 -1.37 -3.33 4.23
CA GLY A 123 -2.56 -3.77 4.94
C GLY A 123 -2.83 -5.26 4.78
N PHE A 124 -2.64 -5.83 3.58
CA PHE A 124 -2.71 -7.28 3.38
C PHE A 124 -1.67 -8.05 4.21
N LEU A 125 -0.41 -7.57 4.24
CA LEU A 125 0.63 -8.20 5.07
C LEU A 125 0.30 -8.13 6.57
N VAL A 126 -0.30 -7.02 7.02
CA VAL A 126 -0.77 -6.88 8.41
C VAL A 126 -1.91 -7.87 8.71
N VAL A 127 -2.84 -8.09 7.78
CA VAL A 127 -3.87 -9.13 7.93
C VAL A 127 -3.25 -10.53 8.06
N VAL A 128 -2.30 -10.87 7.19
CA VAL A 128 -1.61 -12.17 7.25
C VAL A 128 -0.81 -12.32 8.54
N LEU A 129 -0.15 -11.26 9.02
CA LEU A 129 0.53 -11.22 10.31
C LEU A 129 -0.45 -11.48 11.47
N GLY A 130 -1.62 -10.86 11.46
CA GLY A 130 -2.64 -11.08 12.49
C GLY A 130 -3.10 -12.54 12.56
N PHE A 131 -3.23 -13.20 11.41
CA PHE A 131 -3.50 -14.64 11.35
C PHE A 131 -2.32 -15.48 11.86
N ALA A 132 -1.08 -15.16 11.46
CA ALA A 132 0.11 -15.85 11.97
C ALA A 132 0.22 -15.76 13.50
N LEU A 133 -0.08 -14.59 14.08
CA LEU A 133 -0.11 -14.39 15.53
C LEU A 133 -1.26 -15.14 16.21
N ARG A 134 -2.43 -15.22 15.57
CA ARG A 134 -3.60 -15.92 16.11
C ARG A 134 -3.35 -17.43 16.29
N TRP A 135 -2.69 -18.07 15.33
CA TRP A 135 -2.39 -19.51 15.38
C TRP A 135 -1.02 -19.85 15.97
N GLY A 136 -0.05 -18.93 15.90
CA GLY A 136 1.28 -19.13 16.48
C GLY A 136 2.11 -20.24 15.80
N ASP A 137 1.79 -20.57 14.55
CA ASP A 137 2.32 -21.73 13.84
C ASP A 137 3.25 -21.36 12.67
N LEU A 138 4.08 -22.31 12.27
CA LEU A 138 5.06 -22.15 11.19
C LEU A 138 4.40 -21.69 9.88
N TRP A 139 3.22 -22.23 9.56
CA TRP A 139 2.54 -21.97 8.30
C TRP A 139 2.05 -20.53 8.18
N GLY A 140 1.57 -19.92 9.27
CA GLY A 140 1.24 -18.50 9.27
C GLY A 140 2.45 -17.61 8.96
N TRP A 141 3.62 -17.93 9.53
CA TRP A 141 4.85 -17.18 9.26
C TRP A 141 5.38 -17.38 7.84
N LEU A 142 5.33 -18.62 7.33
CA LEU A 142 5.68 -18.90 5.94
C LEU A 142 4.72 -18.23 4.96
N ALA A 143 3.42 -18.22 5.27
CA ALA A 143 2.41 -17.49 4.52
C ALA A 143 2.72 -15.98 4.48
N LEU A 144 3.08 -15.38 5.62
CA LEU A 144 3.47 -13.96 5.67
C LEU A 144 4.68 -13.66 4.77
N PHE A 145 5.75 -14.45 4.91
CA PHE A 145 6.96 -14.27 4.11
C PHE A 145 6.69 -14.50 2.61
N GLY A 146 5.96 -15.57 2.27
CA GLY A 146 5.55 -15.89 0.91
C GLY A 146 4.67 -14.81 0.28
N CYS A 147 3.68 -14.30 1.02
CA CYS A 147 2.84 -13.18 0.58
C CYS A 147 3.67 -11.92 0.34
N HIS A 148 4.61 -11.58 1.22
CA HIS A 148 5.47 -10.41 1.05
C HIS A 148 6.27 -10.49 -0.26
N LEU A 149 6.94 -11.62 -0.50
CA LEU A 149 7.71 -11.82 -1.74
C LEU A 149 6.83 -11.81 -2.98
N ALA A 150 5.67 -12.46 -2.92
CA ALA A 150 4.75 -12.55 -4.04
C ALA A 150 4.13 -11.18 -4.38
N LEU A 151 3.69 -10.42 -3.39
CA LEU A 151 3.18 -9.06 -3.59
C LEU A 151 4.27 -8.13 -4.14
N ASP A 152 5.47 -8.16 -3.57
CA ASP A 152 6.58 -7.30 -4.02
C ASP A 152 6.96 -7.56 -5.49
N ARG A 153 7.11 -8.84 -5.86
CA ARG A 153 7.60 -9.25 -7.19
C ARG A 153 6.53 -9.26 -8.27
N LEU A 154 5.32 -9.74 -7.94
CA LEU A 154 4.30 -10.01 -8.95
C LEU A 154 3.33 -8.85 -9.14
N VAL A 155 3.20 -7.98 -8.13
CA VAL A 155 2.21 -6.89 -8.10
C VAL A 155 2.92 -5.55 -8.00
N VAL A 156 3.56 -5.24 -6.87
CA VAL A 156 4.16 -3.93 -6.57
C VAL A 156 5.18 -3.53 -7.63
N ALA A 157 6.10 -4.41 -8.02
CA ALA A 157 7.10 -4.08 -9.04
C ALA A 157 6.49 -3.68 -10.39
N LYS A 158 5.36 -4.30 -10.78
CA LYS A 158 4.67 -3.98 -12.03
C LYS A 158 3.90 -2.67 -11.91
N GLU A 159 3.23 -2.46 -10.79
CA GLU A 159 2.49 -1.23 -10.51
C GLU A 159 3.43 -0.02 -10.45
N GLU A 160 4.59 -0.14 -9.78
CA GLU A 160 5.55 0.95 -9.75
C GLU A 160 6.18 1.24 -11.13
N ALA A 161 6.39 0.22 -11.97
CA ALA A 161 6.84 0.40 -13.34
C ALA A 161 5.78 1.14 -14.16
N TYR A 162 4.51 0.74 -14.04
CA TYR A 162 3.37 1.41 -14.65
C TYR A 162 3.27 2.88 -14.23
N LEU A 163 3.34 3.17 -12.92
CA LEU A 163 3.29 4.53 -12.38
C LEU A 163 4.48 5.39 -12.86
N THR A 164 5.67 4.78 -13.01
CA THR A 164 6.84 5.46 -13.58
C THR A 164 6.59 5.84 -15.03
N THR A 165 6.05 4.93 -15.85
CA THR A 165 5.72 5.23 -17.25
C THR A 165 4.60 6.27 -17.38
N ARG A 166 3.62 6.24 -16.47
CA ARG A 166 2.44 7.10 -16.53
C ARG A 166 2.67 8.52 -16.02
N PHE A 167 3.41 8.67 -14.92
CA PHE A 167 3.57 9.94 -14.20
C PHE A 167 5.02 10.45 -14.18
N GLY A 168 5.97 9.73 -14.79
CA GLY A 168 7.35 10.17 -15.00
C GLY A 168 8.00 10.83 -13.78
N ASP A 169 8.44 12.07 -13.97
CA ASP A 169 9.13 12.88 -12.96
C ASP A 169 8.32 13.10 -11.67
N ALA A 170 6.99 13.19 -11.76
CA ALA A 170 6.14 13.35 -10.58
C ALA A 170 6.22 12.10 -9.68
N TYR A 171 6.21 10.92 -10.29
CA TYR A 171 6.40 9.66 -9.57
C TYR A 171 7.83 9.51 -9.05
N GLU A 172 8.85 9.93 -9.78
CA GLU A 172 10.23 9.93 -9.28
C GLU A 172 10.41 10.83 -8.05
N ALA A 173 9.86 12.04 -8.08
CA ALA A 173 9.89 12.96 -6.96
C ALA A 173 9.16 12.40 -5.73
N TYR A 174 8.05 11.69 -5.96
CA TYR A 174 7.34 10.97 -4.90
C TYR A 174 8.19 9.82 -4.33
N ARG A 175 8.80 8.99 -5.19
CA ARG A 175 9.66 7.86 -4.80
C ARG A 175 10.87 8.26 -3.96
N LYS A 176 11.42 9.46 -4.18
CA LYS A 176 12.54 10.00 -3.38
C LYS A 176 12.11 10.37 -1.95
N ARG A 177 10.83 10.65 -1.72
CA ARG A 177 10.29 11.08 -0.42
C ARG A 177 9.64 9.95 0.38
N VAL A 178 9.04 8.99 -0.32
CA VAL A 178 8.26 7.91 0.32
C VAL A 178 8.88 6.55 -0.01
N ARG A 179 9.14 5.76 1.04
CA ARG A 179 9.72 4.42 0.89
C ARG A 179 8.70 3.45 0.29
N ARG A 180 9.20 2.38 -0.33
CA ARG A 180 8.34 1.35 -0.95
C ARG A 180 7.47 0.68 0.12
N TRP A 181 8.13 0.26 1.18
CA TRP A 181 7.57 -0.28 2.42
C TRP A 181 7.92 0.68 3.57
N VAL A 182 7.16 0.65 4.68
CA VAL A 182 7.23 1.59 5.83
C VAL A 182 8.64 1.89 6.31
#